data_AF-A0A1I5W0C6-F1
#
_entry.id   AF-A0A1I5W0C6-F1
#
_cell.length_a   1.000
_cell.length_b   1.000
_cell.length_c   1.000
_cell.angle_alpha   90.00
_cell.angle_beta   90.00
_cell.angle_gamma   90.00
#
_symmetry.space_group_name_H-M   'P 1'
#
loop_
_entity.id
_entity.type
_entity.pdbx_description
1 polymer ?
#
loop_
_entity_poly.entity_id
_entity_poly.type
_entity_poly.pdbx_seq_one_letter_code
_entity_poly.pdbx_strand_id
1 'polypeptide(L)' 'MSRKDFAAIDAAIDYTADRHKYSTHKTCVVCGTPFEAIRSDAEVCSHKCTQRRYRKRLQARLALEAAAAREELDNATRH' A
#
# COMPACT_ATOMS: atom_id res chain seq x y z
N MET A 1 -46.88 0.07 6.92
CA MET A 1 -45.48 0.53 6.93
C MET A 1 -45.52 2.04 7.14
N SER A 2 -44.90 2.53 8.21
CA SER A 2 -45.04 3.91 8.68
C SER A 2 -44.04 4.83 7.98
N ARG A 3 -44.36 6.12 7.80
CA ARG A 3 -43.39 7.14 7.32
C ARG A 3 -42.10 7.18 8.15
N LYS A 4 -42.16 6.70 9.40
CA LYS A 4 -41.00 6.64 10.31
C LYS A 4 -39.99 5.55 9.93
N ASP A 5 -40.40 4.53 9.18
CA ASP A 5 -39.53 3.41 8.79
C ASP A 5 -38.62 3.77 7.61
N PHE A 6 -39.07 4.67 6.72
CA PHE A 6 -38.27 5.16 5.59
C PHE A 6 -37.13 6.10 6.02
N ALA A 7 -37.39 7.00 6.98
CA ALA A 7 -36.39 7.95 7.46
C ALA A 7 -35.16 7.28 8.13
N ALA A 8 -35.34 6.08 8.70
CA ALA A 8 -34.24 5.30 9.26
C ALA A 8 -33.34 4.66 8.19
N ILE A 9 -33.90 4.34 7.02
CA ILE A 9 -33.16 3.80 5.87
C ILE A 9 -32.35 4.92 5.20
N ASP A 10 -32.94 6.10 5.01
CA ASP A 10 -32.26 7.26 4.41
C ASP A 10 -31.03 7.69 5.23
N ALA A 11 -31.15 7.71 6.57
CA ALA A 11 -30.02 8.01 7.47
C ALA A 11 -28.89 6.94 7.42
N ALA A 12 -29.23 5.67 7.16
CA ALA A 12 -28.24 4.60 7.00
C ALA A 12 -27.52 4.68 5.64
N ILE A 13 -28.23 5.14 4.59
CA ILE A 13 -27.65 5.39 3.27
C ILE A 13 -26.65 6.55 3.34
N ASP A 14 -26.99 7.65 4.01
CA ASP A 14 -26.08 8.80 4.18
C ASP A 14 -24.83 8.46 5.01
N TYR A 15 -24.96 7.65 6.06
CA TYR A 15 -23.80 7.22 6.86
C TYR A 15 -22.80 6.35 6.07
N THR A 16 -23.26 5.63 5.04
CA THR A 16 -22.39 4.78 4.20
C THR A 16 -21.83 5.51 2.98
N ALA A 17 -22.46 6.62 2.56
CA ALA A 17 -22.07 7.38 1.37
C ALA A 17 -20.76 8.18 1.54
N ASP A 18 -20.38 8.56 2.76
CA ASP A 18 -19.25 9.49 2.97
C ASP A 18 -17.85 8.84 2.92
N ARG A 19 -17.75 7.50 2.99
CA ARG A 19 -16.44 6.81 2.92
C ARG A 19 -15.80 6.80 1.54
N HIS A 20 -16.58 7.00 0.48
CA HIS A 20 -16.13 6.84 -0.90
C HIS A 20 -15.88 8.16 -1.64
N LYS A 21 -16.01 9.31 -0.95
CA LYS A 21 -15.98 10.63 -1.59
C LYS A 21 -14.62 11.01 -2.21
N TYR A 22 -13.53 10.27 -1.93
CA TYR A 22 -12.17 10.62 -2.37
C TYR A 22 -11.38 9.44 -2.95
N SER A 23 -12.04 8.45 -3.57
CA SER A 23 -11.29 7.42 -4.26
C SER A 23 -10.62 7.97 -5.53
N THR A 24 -9.32 7.76 -5.67
CA THR A 24 -8.55 8.22 -6.85
C THR A 24 -8.07 7.00 -7.64
N HIS A 25 -8.23 7.03 -8.95
CA HIS A 25 -7.67 5.98 -9.81
C HIS A 25 -6.15 6.12 -9.90
N LYS A 26 -5.42 5.06 -9.54
CA LYS A 26 -3.96 5.02 -9.52
C LYS A 26 -3.42 3.75 -10.15
N THR A 27 -2.15 3.77 -10.53
CA THR A 27 -1.44 2.60 -11.05
C THR A 27 -0.58 1.98 -9.95
N CYS A 28 -0.69 0.67 -9.74
CA CYS A 28 0.10 -0.02 -8.72
C CYS A 28 1.59 -0.03 -9.10
N VAL A 29 2.46 0.48 -8.21
CA VAL A 29 3.92 0.54 -8.44
C VAL A 29 4.61 -0.85 -8.47
N VAL A 30 3.90 -1.92 -8.13
CA VAL A 30 4.43 -3.29 -8.04
C VAL A 30 4.04 -4.16 -9.23
N CYS A 31 2.79 -4.05 -9.70
CA CYS A 31 2.26 -4.90 -10.77
C CYS A 31 1.75 -4.12 -11.98
N GLY A 32 1.68 -2.78 -11.92
CA GLY A 32 1.21 -1.95 -13.03
C GLY A 32 -0.30 -1.93 -13.24
N THR A 33 -1.07 -2.68 -12.44
CA THR A 33 -2.54 -2.74 -12.58
C THR A 33 -3.17 -1.42 -12.09
N PRO A 34 -4.13 -0.85 -12.85
CA PRO A 34 -4.94 0.27 -12.36
C PRO A 34 -5.79 -0.21 -11.18
N PHE A 35 -5.94 0.63 -10.16
CA PHE A 35 -6.75 0.35 -8.99
C PHE A 35 -7.35 1.62 -8.41
N GLU A 36 -8.44 1.44 -7.68
CA GLU A 36 -9.11 2.51 -6.97
C GLU A 36 -8.47 2.69 -5.58
N ALA A 37 -7.79 3.82 -5.39
CA ALA A 37 -7.11 4.15 -4.15
C ALA A 37 -8.07 4.88 -3.20
N ILE A 38 -8.42 4.25 -2.09
CA ILE A 38 -9.22 4.86 -1.01
C ILE A 38 -8.42 5.97 -0.29
N ARG A 39 -7.10 5.78 -0.16
CA ARG A 39 -6.20 6.75 0.47
C ARG A 39 -5.36 7.47 -0.56
N SER A 40 -5.12 8.76 -0.32
CA SER A 40 -4.26 9.60 -1.16
C SER A 40 -2.80 9.15 -1.19
N ASP A 41 -2.33 8.38 -0.21
CA ASP A 41 -0.97 7.82 -0.13
C ASP A 41 -0.90 6.35 -0.56
N ALA A 42 -2.01 5.74 -0.99
CA ALA A 42 -1.96 4.36 -1.48
C ALA A 42 -1.20 4.30 -2.82
N GLU A 43 -0.21 3.40 -2.88
CA GLU A 43 0.66 3.16 -4.03
C GLU A 43 0.48 1.75 -4.63
N VAL A 44 -0.26 0.88 -3.94
CA VAL A 44 -0.41 -0.53 -4.29
C VAL A 44 -1.86 -0.99 -4.25
N CYS A 45 -2.23 -1.87 -5.18
CA CYS A 45 -3.60 -2.32 -5.37
C CYS A 45 -4.10 -3.33 -4.33
N SER A 46 -3.20 -4.03 -3.64
CA SER A 46 -3.57 -5.14 -2.75
C SER A 46 -2.52 -5.41 -1.70
N HIS A 47 -2.92 -6.11 -0.64
CA HIS A 47 -2.00 -6.56 0.41
C HIS A 47 -0.87 -7.45 -0.16
N LYS A 48 -1.15 -8.26 -1.18
CA LYS A 48 -0.12 -9.06 -1.88
C LYS A 48 0.97 -8.16 -2.49
N CYS A 49 0.58 -7.06 -3.14
CA CYS A 49 1.54 -6.08 -3.67
C CYS A 49 2.29 -5.33 -2.55
N THR A 50 1.63 -5.03 -1.42
CA THR A 50 2.30 -4.48 -0.23
C THR A 50 3.41 -5.39 0.26
N GLN A 51 3.13 -6.69 0.42
CA GLN A 51 4.13 -7.66 0.88
C GLN A 51 5.29 -7.81 -0.12
N ARG A 52 4.99 -7.87 -1.43
CA ARG A 52 6.04 -7.90 -2.47
C ARG A 52 6.95 -6.69 -2.40
N ARG A 53 6.39 -5.49 -2.21
CA ARG A 53 7.16 -4.26 -2.06
C ARG A 53 8.03 -4.29 -0.81
N TYR A 54 7.48 -4.74 0.31
CA TYR A 54 8.22 -4.89 1.56
C TYR A 54 9.41 -5.85 1.40
N ARG A 55 9.20 -7.03 0.82
CA ARG A 55 10.27 -8.02 0.60
C ARG A 55 11.37 -7.47 -0.30
N LYS A 56 11.03 -6.77 -1.39
CA LYS A 56 12.02 -6.13 -2.26
C LYS A 56 12.88 -5.11 -1.50
N ARG A 57 12.27 -4.28 -0.64
CA ARG A 57 12.98 -3.30 0.19
C ARG A 57 13.92 -3.97 1.20
N LEU A 58 13.45 -5.04 1.85
CA LEU A 58 14.26 -5.81 2.78
C LEU A 58 15.47 -6.44 2.07
N GLN A 59 15.26 -7.07 0.91
CA GLN A 59 16.33 -7.65 0.12
C GLN A 59 17.37 -6.61 -0.30
N ALA A 60 16.94 -5.43 -0.75
CA ALA A 60 17.84 -4.34 -1.10
C ALA A 60 18.69 -3.88 0.11
N ARG A 61 18.07 -3.75 1.29
CA ARG A 61 18.79 -3.38 2.52
C ARG A 61 19.85 -4.42 2.89
N LEU A 62 19.47 -5.70 2.91
CA LEU A 62 20.39 -6.81 3.22
C LEU A 62 21.52 -6.90 2.19
N ALA A 63 21.23 -6.65 0.91
CA ALA A 63 22.25 -6.64 -0.13
C ALA A 63 23.27 -5.50 0.06
N LEU A 64 22.82 -4.31 0.47
CA LEU A 64 23.70 -3.19 0.80
C LEU A 64 24.57 -3.49 2.03
N GLU A 65 23.96 -4.03 3.09
CA GLU A 65 24.68 -4.46 4.30
C GLU A 65 25.74 -5.52 3.96
N ALA A 66 25.38 -6.53 3.15
CA ALA A 66 26.31 -7.57 2.72
C ALA A 66 27.42 -7.04 1.80
N ALA A 67 27.13 -6.05 0.95
CA ALA A 67 28.12 -5.42 0.09
C ALA A 67 29.16 -4.64 0.93
N ALA A 68 28.71 -3.87 1.92
CA ALA A 68 29.58 -3.14 2.82
C ALA A 68 30.49 -4.08 3.63
N ALA A 69 29.94 -5.19 4.15
CA ALA A 69 30.73 -6.17 4.89
C ALA A 69 31.80 -6.87 4.02
N ARG A 70 31.50 -7.11 2.74
CA ARG A 70 32.48 -7.67 1.78
C ARG A 70 33.61 -6.69 1.51
N GLU A 71 33.28 -5.42 1.28
CA GLU A 71 34.28 -4.37 1.06
C GLU A 71 35.21 -4.19 2.28
N GLU A 72 34.66 -4.26 3.50
CA GLU A 72 35.44 -4.20 4.73
C GLU A 72 36.42 -5.37 4.85
N LEU A 73 35.99 -6.60 4.52
CA LEU A 73 36.85 -7.79 4.51
C LEU A 73 37.95 -7.69 3.43
N ASP A 74 37.60 -7.25 2.23
CA ASP A 74 38.55 -7.06 1.13
C ASP A 74 39.62 -6.01 1.51
N ASN A 75 39.24 -4.96 2.24
CA ASN A 75 40.19 -3.98 2.74
C ASN A 75 41.09 -4.54 3.85
N ALA A 76 40.52 -5.31 4.78
CA ALA A 76 41.28 -5.94 5.87
C ALA A 76 42.32 -6.96 5.39
N THR A 77 42.06 -7.62 4.26
CA THR A 77 42.94 -8.66 3.68
C THR A 77 43.99 -8.10 2.70
N ARG A 78 43.93 -6.79 2.38
CA ARG A 78 44.87 -6.13 1.47
C ARG A 78 46.20 -5.71 2.13
N HIS A 79 46.37 -5.97 3.43
CA HIS A 79 47.57 -5.69 4.21
C HIS A 79 48.32 -6.97 4.60
#